data_AF-A0A816LCM4-F1
#
_entry.id   AF-A0A816LCM4-F1
#
_cell.length_a   1.000
_cell.length_b   1.000
_cell.length_c   1.000
_cell.angle_alpha   90.00
_cell.angle_beta   90.00
_cell.angle_gamma   90.00
#
_symmetry.space_group_name_H-M   'P 1'
#
loop_
_entity.id
_entity.type
_entity.pdbx_description
1 polymer ?
#
loop_
_entity_poly.entity_id
_entity_poly.type
_entity_poly.pdbx_seq_one_letter_code
_entity_poly.pdbx_strand_id
1 'polypeptide(L)'
;MSKEGLQKVIQHEQTDNSTRQGNLLSTEDLRDLFSFHGDVRSEIHGKMSCSRCQNDASGTENTEEGNENNLDDSACQTDQEDIGGFANDAGCLHSLKISERQVGTPLEEDLASWGHHFTSKSVPDTILQASAGDEVTFVFTNQVDGKLIPIKSNPSPKPEVTELNRNQAVSNRGFNKPQQRPRNRSNHYLPTRPTKE
;
A
#
# COMPACT_ATOMS: atom_id res chain seq x y z
N MET A 1 1.41 2.06 -70.94
CA MET A 1 1.95 2.34 -69.59
C MET A 1 2.67 1.09 -69.12
N SER A 2 3.99 1.16 -68.92
CA SER A 2 4.87 0.01 -68.75
C SER A 2 4.76 -0.60 -67.35
N LYS A 3 4.73 -1.94 -67.26
CA LYS A 3 4.55 -2.69 -66.01
C LYS A 3 5.78 -2.65 -65.08
N GLU A 4 6.91 -2.14 -65.58
CA GLU A 4 8.18 -2.06 -64.86
C GLU A 4 8.19 -1.05 -63.68
N GLY A 5 7.20 -0.15 -63.60
CA GLY A 5 7.16 0.90 -62.57
C GLY A 5 6.66 0.44 -61.20
N LEU A 6 5.82 -0.59 -61.14
CA LEU A 6 5.19 -1.05 -59.89
C LEU A 6 6.13 -1.89 -59.02
N GLN A 7 7.13 -2.54 -59.62
CA GLN A 7 8.04 -3.43 -58.90
C GLN A 7 9.09 -2.67 -58.07
N LYS A 8 9.37 -1.41 -58.40
CA LYS A 8 10.28 -0.55 -57.61
C LYS A 8 9.63 0.02 -56.35
N VAL A 9 8.30 0.01 -56.25
CA VAL A 9 7.58 0.55 -55.08
C VAL A 9 7.58 -0.45 -53.91
N ILE A 10 7.63 -1.76 -54.20
CA ILE A 10 7.60 -2.81 -53.18
C ILE A 10 8.95 -2.94 -52.45
N GLN A 11 10.08 -2.58 -53.08
CA GLN A 11 11.39 -2.64 -52.44
C GLN A 11 11.70 -1.47 -51.50
N HIS A 12 10.98 -0.34 -51.60
CA HIS A 12 11.22 0.78 -50.69
C HIS A 12 10.59 0.57 -49.31
N GLU A 13 9.55 -0.27 -49.23
CA GLU A 13 8.85 -0.58 -47.97
C GLU A 13 9.63 -1.55 -47.06
N GLN A 14 10.72 -2.17 -47.54
CA GLN A 14 11.59 -3.01 -46.72
C GLN A 14 12.71 -2.24 -46.01
N THR A 15 13.02 -1.01 -46.44
CA THR A 15 14.06 -0.18 -45.81
C THR A 15 13.53 0.62 -44.62
N ASP A 16 12.21 0.80 -44.51
CA ASP A 16 11.55 1.49 -43.39
C ASP A 16 11.02 0.50 -42.33
N ASN A 17 11.60 -0.70 -42.27
CA ASN A 17 11.22 -1.74 -41.30
C ASN A 17 11.56 -1.42 -39.83
N SER A 18 12.09 -0.23 -39.54
CA SER A 18 12.21 0.27 -38.16
C SER A 18 10.89 0.79 -37.58
N THR A 19 9.85 1.01 -38.39
CA THR A 19 8.56 1.59 -37.93
C THR A 19 7.46 0.54 -37.72
N ARG A 20 7.73 -0.74 -38.03
CA ARG A 20 6.93 -1.89 -37.61
C ARG A 20 7.69 -2.67 -36.54
N GLN A 21 7.91 -2.06 -35.39
CA GLN A 21 8.27 -2.81 -34.17
C GLN A 21 7.04 -3.62 -33.71
N GLY A 22 6.76 -4.69 -34.44
CA GLY A 22 5.85 -5.73 -34.00
C GLY A 22 6.51 -6.50 -32.87
N ASN A 23 5.95 -6.34 -31.66
CA ASN A 23 6.25 -7.06 -30.44
C ASN A 23 7.71 -6.98 -29.94
N LEU A 24 7.94 -6.20 -28.87
CA LEU A 24 9.22 -6.12 -28.16
C LEU A 24 9.51 -7.34 -27.28
N LEU A 25 8.58 -8.31 -27.22
CA LEU A 25 8.66 -9.48 -26.36
C LEU A 25 9.19 -10.69 -27.13
N SER A 26 10.11 -11.43 -26.50
CA SER A 26 10.57 -12.73 -27.00
C SER A 26 9.47 -13.79 -26.89
N THR A 27 9.68 -14.97 -27.50
CA THR A 27 8.71 -16.07 -27.38
C THR A 27 8.64 -16.60 -25.96
N GLU A 28 9.73 -16.48 -25.21
CA GLU A 28 9.89 -16.82 -23.80
C GLU A 28 9.07 -15.86 -22.93
N ASP A 29 9.21 -14.55 -23.16
CA ASP A 29 8.46 -13.51 -22.43
C ASP A 29 6.94 -13.67 -22.64
N LEU A 30 6.53 -14.01 -23.87
CA LEU A 30 5.13 -14.29 -24.17
C LEU A 30 4.64 -15.54 -23.42
N ARG A 31 5.45 -16.60 -23.31
CA ARG A 31 5.06 -17.79 -22.55
C ARG A 31 4.91 -17.47 -21.06
N ASP A 32 5.83 -16.71 -20.49
CA ASP A 32 5.79 -16.26 -19.10
C ASP A 32 4.55 -15.40 -18.83
N LEU A 33 4.24 -14.44 -19.70
CA LEU A 33 3.09 -13.55 -19.58
C LEU A 33 1.74 -14.29 -19.56
N PHE A 34 1.64 -15.43 -20.25
CA PHE A 34 0.45 -16.28 -20.28
C PHE A 34 0.56 -17.51 -19.36
N SER A 35 1.51 -17.50 -18.41
CA SER A 35 1.66 -18.54 -17.39
C SER A 35 0.91 -18.19 -16.10
N PHE A 36 0.48 -19.22 -15.38
CA PHE A 36 -0.15 -19.08 -14.07
C PHE A 36 0.76 -19.69 -13.00
N HIS A 37 1.11 -18.89 -11.98
CA HIS A 37 1.99 -19.28 -10.87
C HIS A 37 1.20 -19.36 -9.55
N GLY A 38 0.48 -20.46 -9.34
CA GLY A 38 -0.42 -20.63 -8.19
C GLY A 38 0.27 -20.95 -6.85
N ASP A 39 1.54 -21.34 -6.87
CA ASP A 39 2.35 -21.72 -5.70
C ASP A 39 3.21 -20.56 -5.17
N VAL A 40 3.25 -19.44 -5.88
CA VAL A 40 4.07 -18.27 -5.54
C VAL A 40 3.22 -17.21 -4.85
N ARG A 41 3.69 -16.72 -3.70
CA ARG A 41 2.99 -15.67 -2.94
C ARG A 41 2.99 -14.31 -3.64
N SER A 42 4.08 -14.01 -4.35
CA SER A 42 4.24 -12.84 -5.23
C SER A 42 5.31 -13.14 -6.26
N GLU A 43 4.94 -13.14 -7.53
CA GLU A 43 5.87 -13.39 -8.63
C GLU A 43 6.97 -12.33 -8.70
N ILE A 44 6.61 -11.06 -8.44
CA ILE A 44 7.55 -9.93 -8.40
C ILE A 44 8.59 -10.16 -7.31
N HIS A 45 8.16 -10.58 -6.12
CA HIS A 45 9.07 -10.90 -5.03
C HIS A 45 9.96 -12.12 -5.35
N GLY A 46 9.42 -13.13 -6.03
CA GLY A 46 10.21 -14.28 -6.51
C GLY A 46 11.31 -13.86 -7.48
N LYS A 47 10.99 -13.00 -8.44
CA LYS A 47 11.93 -12.54 -9.49
C LYS A 47 13.05 -11.65 -8.94
N MET A 48 12.81 -10.86 -7.89
CA MET A 48 13.82 -9.93 -7.34
C MET A 48 14.88 -10.59 -6.45
N SER A 49 14.70 -11.85 -6.03
CA SER A 49 15.67 -12.58 -5.17
C SER A 49 16.10 -11.79 -3.93
N CYS A 50 15.13 -11.28 -3.15
CA CYS A 50 15.42 -10.41 -2.00
C CYS A 50 16.28 -11.11 -0.92
N SER A 51 17.41 -10.50 -0.55
CA SER A 51 18.32 -11.03 0.49
C SER A 51 17.84 -10.80 1.92
N ARG A 52 16.93 -9.84 2.13
CA ARG A 52 16.34 -9.53 3.44
C ARG A 52 15.29 -10.57 3.85
N CYS A 53 14.64 -11.18 2.87
CA CYS A 53 13.62 -12.22 3.07
C CYS A 53 14.28 -13.61 3.13
N GLN A 54 15.02 -13.89 4.21
CA GLN A 54 15.56 -15.23 4.47
C GLN A 54 14.65 -16.04 5.42
N ASN A 55 14.33 -17.27 5.02
CA ASN A 55 13.70 -18.36 5.79
C ASN A 55 12.19 -18.33 6.11
N ASP A 56 11.35 -17.59 5.38
CA ASP A 56 9.88 -17.74 5.46
C ASP A 56 9.32 -18.73 4.41
N ALA A 57 10.19 -19.33 3.59
CA ALA A 57 9.81 -20.35 2.60
C ALA A 57 9.43 -21.71 3.21
N SER A 58 9.66 -21.91 4.52
CA SER A 58 9.18 -23.08 5.26
C SER A 58 7.74 -22.81 5.72
N GLY A 59 6.77 -23.20 4.89
CA GLY A 59 5.36 -23.31 5.27
C GLY A 59 5.15 -24.38 6.35
N THR A 60 5.50 -24.07 7.59
CA THR A 60 5.13 -24.88 8.75
C THR A 60 4.27 -24.03 9.69
N GLU A 61 2.99 -24.01 9.40
CA GLU A 61 1.94 -23.72 10.37
C GLU A 61 1.83 -24.90 11.36
N ASN A 62 2.73 -25.00 12.34
CA ASN A 62 2.49 -25.87 13.49
C ASN A 62 3.14 -25.30 14.75
N THR A 63 2.26 -24.93 15.68
CA THR A 63 2.42 -25.01 17.14
C THR A 63 3.49 -24.12 17.75
N GLU A 64 3.02 -23.20 18.60
CA GLU A 64 3.73 -22.63 19.74
C GLU A 64 4.78 -23.61 20.28
N GLU A 65 6.08 -23.28 20.27
CA GLU A 65 7.05 -23.50 21.35
C GLU A 65 8.34 -22.73 21.01
N GLY A 66 8.88 -22.03 22.01
CA GLY A 66 9.98 -21.09 21.87
C GLY A 66 11.25 -21.72 21.29
N ASN A 67 11.87 -21.01 20.35
CA ASN A 67 13.27 -21.26 20.02
C ASN A 67 13.97 -19.91 19.77
N GLU A 68 14.37 -19.32 20.88
CA GLU A 68 15.28 -18.19 21.04
C GLU A 68 16.69 -18.55 20.52
N ASN A 69 16.83 -18.66 19.20
CA ASN A 69 18.14 -18.76 18.58
C ASN A 69 18.77 -17.36 18.51
N ASN A 70 19.73 -17.17 19.41
CA ASN A 70 20.69 -16.08 19.44
C ASN A 70 21.29 -15.84 18.05
N LEU A 71 20.80 -14.79 17.37
CA LEU A 71 21.54 -14.12 16.31
C LEU A 71 21.96 -12.77 16.89
N ASP A 72 23.26 -12.68 17.17
CA ASP A 72 24.07 -11.49 17.44
C ASP A 72 23.36 -10.15 17.17
N ASP A 73 22.71 -9.63 18.21
CA ASP A 73 22.01 -8.35 18.27
C ASP A 73 23.02 -7.19 18.51
N SER A 74 24.08 -7.13 17.72
CA SER A 74 25.18 -6.18 17.95
C SER A 74 25.60 -5.35 16.72
N ALA A 75 24.71 -5.16 15.73
CA ALA A 75 25.01 -4.24 14.62
C ALA A 75 23.81 -3.50 13.98
N CYS A 76 22.57 -3.65 14.44
CA CYS A 76 21.43 -3.02 13.75
C CYS A 76 20.36 -2.39 14.66
N GLN A 77 20.74 -1.94 15.86
CA GLN A 77 19.99 -0.91 16.57
C GLN A 77 20.16 0.44 15.87
N THR A 78 19.76 0.52 14.60
CA THR A 78 19.27 1.78 14.09
C THR A 78 17.85 1.82 14.59
N ASP A 79 17.58 2.73 15.53
CA ASP A 79 16.23 3.14 15.92
C ASP A 79 15.49 3.55 14.64
N GLN A 80 14.92 2.56 13.95
CA GLN A 80 14.23 2.81 12.71
C GLN A 80 12.87 3.32 13.12
N GLU A 81 12.81 4.65 13.25
CA GLU A 81 11.65 5.39 13.69
C GLU A 81 10.42 4.94 12.89
N ASP A 82 9.32 4.69 13.59
CA ASP A 82 8.05 4.33 13.00
C ASP A 82 7.56 5.49 12.11
N ILE A 83 7.72 5.33 10.80
CA ILE A 83 7.43 6.38 9.81
C ILE A 83 5.95 6.73 9.92
N GLY A 84 5.65 7.94 10.39
CA GLY A 84 4.27 8.41 10.58
C GLY A 84 3.48 7.72 11.70
N GLY A 85 4.10 6.85 12.51
CA GLY A 85 3.43 6.15 13.62
C GLY A 85 2.53 4.97 13.20
N PHE A 86 2.57 4.58 11.91
CA PHE A 86 1.62 3.61 11.36
C PHE A 86 1.80 2.20 11.92
N ALA A 87 3.04 1.77 12.19
CA ALA A 87 3.28 0.43 12.72
C ALA A 87 2.85 0.31 14.19
N ASN A 88 3.01 1.38 14.97
CA ASN A 88 2.52 1.45 16.33
C ASN A 88 0.98 1.45 16.37
N ASP A 89 0.35 2.27 15.53
CA ASP A 89 -1.11 2.34 15.42
C ASP A 89 -1.73 1.00 14.95
N ALA A 90 -1.04 0.30 14.07
CA ALA A 90 -1.42 -1.04 13.61
C ALA A 90 -1.01 -2.18 14.57
N GLY A 91 -0.30 -1.86 15.67
CA GLY A 91 0.10 -2.83 16.69
C GLY A 91 1.16 -3.82 16.24
N CYS A 92 1.86 -3.59 15.12
CA CYS A 92 2.87 -4.50 14.58
C CYS A 92 4.32 -4.07 14.83
N LEU A 93 4.57 -2.84 15.34
CA LEU A 93 5.90 -2.22 15.48
C LEU A 93 7.00 -3.13 16.06
N HIS A 94 6.69 -3.86 17.13
CA HIS A 94 7.66 -4.69 17.86
C HIS A 94 7.82 -6.10 17.29
N SER A 95 6.93 -6.50 16.38
CA SER A 95 6.94 -7.82 15.75
C SER A 95 7.47 -7.83 14.32
N LEU A 96 7.81 -6.65 13.77
CA LEU A 96 8.31 -6.55 12.39
C LEU A 96 9.69 -7.19 12.24
N LYS A 97 9.79 -8.13 11.30
CA LYS A 97 11.06 -8.66 10.80
C LYS A 97 11.83 -7.58 10.05
N ILE A 98 13.13 -7.82 9.86
CA ILE A 98 14.01 -6.91 9.10
C ILE A 98 13.48 -6.68 7.67
N SER A 99 13.00 -7.74 7.01
CA SER A 99 12.39 -7.66 5.67
C SER A 99 11.11 -6.84 5.61
N GLU A 100 10.35 -6.79 6.70
CA GLU A 100 9.06 -6.09 6.78
C GLU A 100 9.24 -4.58 7.00
N ARG A 101 10.44 -4.14 7.38
CA ARG A 101 10.75 -2.72 7.58
C ARG A 101 11.30 -2.08 6.32
N GLN A 102 10.70 -0.99 5.85
CA GLN A 102 11.25 -0.19 4.75
C GLN A 102 12.71 0.25 5.02
N VAL A 103 13.55 0.31 3.99
CA VAL A 103 14.92 0.84 4.07
C VAL A 103 14.95 2.29 3.61
N GLY A 104 15.20 3.22 4.54
CA GLY A 104 15.29 4.65 4.24
C GLY A 104 13.98 5.22 3.66
N THR A 105 14.13 6.09 2.66
CA THR A 105 13.01 6.70 1.90
C THR A 105 13.12 6.26 0.43
N PRO A 106 12.71 5.03 0.11
CA PRO A 106 12.90 4.48 -1.22
C PRO A 106 11.99 5.17 -2.24
N LEU A 107 12.44 5.15 -3.50
CA LEU A 107 11.63 5.60 -4.63
C LEU A 107 10.50 4.60 -4.90
N GLU A 108 9.54 5.01 -5.72
CA GLU A 108 8.37 4.19 -6.02
C GLU A 108 8.73 2.93 -6.83
N GLU A 109 9.80 2.99 -7.63
CA GLU A 109 10.31 1.88 -8.40
C GLU A 109 11.17 0.89 -7.58
N ASP A 110 11.66 1.28 -6.41
CA ASP A 110 12.61 0.49 -5.62
C ASP A 110 11.91 -0.48 -4.66
N LEU A 111 11.22 -1.47 -5.22
CA LEU A 111 10.53 -2.51 -4.44
C LEU A 111 11.49 -3.29 -3.52
N ALA A 112 12.79 -3.32 -3.79
CA ALA A 112 13.79 -4.00 -2.93
C ALA A 112 13.94 -3.34 -1.57
N SER A 113 13.72 -2.04 -1.49
CA SER A 113 13.83 -1.26 -0.26
C SER A 113 12.48 -1.03 0.42
N TRP A 114 11.35 -1.42 -0.18
CA TRP A 114 10.03 -1.39 0.45
C TRP A 114 9.91 -2.45 1.56
N GLY A 115 8.92 -2.33 2.44
CA GLY A 115 8.58 -3.36 3.42
C GLY A 115 7.95 -4.58 2.75
N HIS A 116 8.43 -5.79 3.08
CA HIS A 116 8.01 -7.06 2.48
C HIS A 116 7.23 -7.91 3.48
N HIS A 117 5.91 -8.01 3.30
CA HIS A 117 5.02 -8.67 4.26
C HIS A 117 4.47 -9.99 3.72
N PHE A 118 4.85 -11.07 4.40
CA PHE A 118 4.29 -12.40 4.20
C PHE A 118 3.00 -12.62 5.01
N THR A 119 2.60 -11.69 5.86
CA THR A 119 1.32 -11.81 6.57
C THR A 119 0.68 -10.44 6.65
N SER A 120 -0.63 -10.38 6.50
CA SER A 120 -1.34 -9.11 6.60
C SER A 120 -1.17 -8.47 7.99
N LYS A 121 -0.98 -9.29 9.04
CA LYS A 121 -0.77 -8.86 10.43
C LYS A 121 0.48 -8.00 10.63
N SER A 122 1.50 -8.12 9.78
CA SER A 122 2.70 -7.30 9.89
C SER A 122 2.62 -6.00 9.10
N VAL A 123 1.56 -5.79 8.31
CA VAL A 123 1.40 -4.55 7.54
C VAL A 123 1.08 -3.40 8.50
N PRO A 124 1.76 -2.24 8.40
CA PRO A 124 1.45 -1.04 9.17
C PRO A 124 0.20 -0.31 8.63
N ASP A 125 -0.92 -1.03 8.48
CA ASP A 125 -2.21 -0.49 8.05
C ASP A 125 -3.34 -1.35 8.64
N THR A 126 -4.11 -0.77 9.56
CA THR A 126 -5.21 -1.47 10.25
C THR A 126 -6.36 -1.85 9.32
N ILE A 127 -6.61 -1.05 8.28
CA ILE A 127 -7.70 -1.31 7.33
C ILE A 127 -7.30 -2.46 6.41
N LEU A 128 -6.05 -2.48 5.92
CA LEU A 128 -5.55 -3.61 5.13
C LEU A 128 -5.51 -4.89 5.97
N GLN A 129 -5.01 -4.82 7.20
CA GLN A 129 -5.02 -5.95 8.14
C GLN A 129 -6.42 -6.57 8.31
N ALA A 130 -7.43 -5.73 8.50
CA ALA A 130 -8.81 -6.17 8.71
C ALA A 130 -9.49 -6.70 7.43
N SER A 131 -9.03 -6.26 6.25
CA SER A 131 -9.70 -6.55 4.97
C SER A 131 -9.03 -7.65 4.14
N ALA A 132 -7.79 -8.03 4.47
CA ALA A 132 -6.95 -8.85 3.60
C ALA A 132 -7.44 -10.29 3.35
N GLY A 133 -8.17 -10.89 4.31
CA GLY A 133 -8.67 -12.26 4.21
C GLY A 133 -7.61 -13.29 3.79
N ASP A 134 -8.06 -14.32 3.07
CA ASP A 134 -7.19 -15.32 2.44
C ASP A 134 -6.77 -14.88 1.01
N GLU A 135 -7.33 -13.77 0.51
CA GLU A 135 -7.08 -13.29 -0.86
C GLU A 135 -5.71 -12.61 -1.02
N VAL A 136 -5.16 -12.04 0.06
CA VAL A 136 -3.88 -11.34 0.03
C VAL A 136 -2.75 -12.28 0.43
N THR A 137 -1.91 -12.63 -0.54
CA THR A 137 -0.79 -13.56 -0.36
C THR A 137 0.51 -12.87 0.01
N PHE A 138 0.69 -11.59 -0.33
CA PHE A 138 1.91 -10.82 -0.08
C PHE A 138 1.64 -9.32 -0.22
N VAL A 139 2.34 -8.47 0.54
CA VAL A 139 2.22 -7.00 0.44
C VAL A 139 3.60 -6.35 0.39
N PHE A 140 3.78 -5.45 -0.58
CA PHE A 140 4.86 -4.46 -0.55
C PHE A 140 4.32 -3.17 0.06
N THR A 141 5.01 -2.59 1.04
CA THR A 141 4.58 -1.33 1.67
C THR A 141 5.64 -0.25 1.54
N ASN A 142 5.20 0.96 1.16
CA ASN A 142 6.02 2.17 1.17
C ASN A 142 5.37 3.19 2.11
N GLN A 143 6.02 3.52 3.21
CA GLN A 143 5.55 4.51 4.16
C GLN A 143 6.18 5.87 3.86
N VAL A 144 5.34 6.90 3.83
CA VAL A 144 5.76 8.30 3.77
C VAL A 144 5.20 9.03 4.98
N ASP A 145 6.05 9.84 5.63
CA ASP A 145 5.63 10.71 6.73
C ASP A 145 4.77 11.84 6.15
N GLY A 146 3.46 11.60 6.07
CA GLY A 146 2.45 12.43 5.40
C GLY A 146 2.20 13.79 6.07
N LYS A 147 3.22 14.41 6.66
CA LYS A 147 3.17 15.78 7.19
C LYS A 147 2.66 16.72 6.11
N LEU A 148 1.37 17.06 6.21
CA LEU A 148 0.72 18.02 5.34
C LEU A 148 1.44 19.36 5.48
N ILE A 149 2.22 19.74 4.47
CA ILE A 149 2.81 21.08 4.42
C ILE A 149 1.65 22.04 4.12
N PRO A 150 1.32 22.99 5.02
CA PRO A 150 0.24 23.92 4.76
C PRO A 150 0.55 24.71 3.48
N ILE A 151 -0.29 24.55 2.46
CA ILE A 151 -0.24 25.42 1.30
C ILE A 151 -0.63 26.81 1.81
N LYS A 152 0.32 27.75 1.79
CA LYS A 152 0.02 29.15 2.09
C LYS A 152 -1.00 29.61 1.06
N SER A 153 -2.27 29.70 1.45
CA SER A 153 -3.29 30.34 0.64
C SER A 153 -2.85 31.79 0.46
N ASN A 154 -2.54 32.19 -0.77
CA ASN A 154 -2.41 33.62 -1.08
C ASN A 154 -3.71 34.29 -0.64
N PRO A 155 -3.67 35.30 0.24
CA PRO A 155 -4.88 35.99 0.63
C PRO A 155 -5.50 36.56 -0.64
N SER A 156 -6.71 36.11 -0.98
CA SER A 156 -7.53 36.78 -1.98
C SER A 156 -7.63 38.25 -1.60
N PRO A 157 -7.46 39.22 -2.53
CA PRO A 157 -7.64 40.62 -2.21
C PRO A 157 -9.04 40.81 -1.61
N LYS A 158 -9.10 41.31 -0.38
CA LYS A 158 -10.36 41.64 0.29
C LYS A 158 -11.17 42.57 -0.63
N PRO A 159 -12.47 42.34 -0.85
CA PRO A 159 -13.32 43.41 -1.35
C PRO A 159 -13.29 44.53 -0.32
N GLU A 160 -13.03 45.75 -0.81
CA GLU A 160 -13.11 46.99 -0.07
C GLU A 160 -14.56 47.18 0.40
N VAL A 161 -14.87 46.71 1.60
CA VAL A 161 -16.14 47.04 2.26
C VAL A 161 -15.95 48.41 2.91
N THR A 162 -16.55 49.42 2.30
CA THR A 162 -16.67 50.77 2.85
C THR A 162 -17.32 50.69 4.23
N GLU A 163 -16.54 50.99 5.27
CA GLU A 163 -16.98 51.16 6.65
C GLU A 163 -17.94 52.36 6.75
N LEU A 164 -19.26 52.10 6.79
CA LEU A 164 -20.22 53.04 7.36
C LEU A 164 -20.49 52.68 8.81
N ASN A 165 -19.81 53.43 9.66
CA ASN A 165 -19.92 53.54 11.11
C ASN A 165 -21.40 53.55 11.58
N ARG A 166 -21.77 52.56 12.41
CA ARG A 166 -22.93 52.69 13.31
C ARG A 166 -22.68 51.94 14.62
N ASN A 167 -22.24 52.68 15.61
CA ASN A 167 -22.24 52.28 17.01
C ASN A 167 -23.64 51.85 17.47
N GLN A 168 -23.76 50.63 18.01
CA GLN A 168 -24.71 50.33 19.10
C GLN A 168 -24.35 49.00 19.79
N ALA A 169 -24.08 49.10 21.08
CA ALA A 169 -23.76 48.00 21.98
C ALA A 169 -25.03 47.31 22.48
N VAL A 170 -25.12 45.97 22.43
CA VAL A 170 -25.97 45.17 23.34
C VAL A 170 -25.48 43.70 23.47
N SER A 171 -25.01 43.38 24.68
CA SER A 171 -25.27 42.17 25.50
C SER A 171 -24.89 40.74 25.07
N ASN A 172 -24.06 40.15 25.94
CA ASN A 172 -23.81 38.72 26.19
C ASN A 172 -25.05 37.82 26.10
N ARG A 173 -25.00 36.74 25.29
CA ARG A 173 -25.51 35.35 25.55
C ARG A 173 -24.71 34.43 24.62
N GLY A 174 -23.99 33.41 25.07
CA GLY A 174 -24.48 32.22 25.76
C GLY A 174 -24.13 31.02 24.88
N PHE A 175 -23.16 30.21 25.34
CA PHE A 175 -22.70 28.99 24.67
C PHE A 175 -23.86 28.01 24.42
N ASN A 176 -24.10 27.63 23.16
CA ASN A 176 -24.97 26.51 22.83
C ASN A 176 -24.11 25.28 22.52
N LYS A 177 -24.14 24.29 23.42
CA LYS A 177 -23.65 22.93 23.19
C LYS A 177 -24.58 22.20 22.19
N PRO A 178 -24.07 21.30 21.33
CA PRO A 178 -24.93 20.42 20.54
C PRO A 178 -25.60 19.37 21.42
N GLN A 179 -26.92 19.24 21.32
CA GLN A 179 -27.72 18.17 21.94
C GLN A 179 -27.31 16.80 21.37
N GLN A 180 -26.99 15.85 22.26
CA GLN A 180 -26.89 14.43 21.92
C GLN A 180 -28.30 13.84 21.76
N ARG A 181 -28.54 13.15 20.64
CA ARG A 181 -29.74 12.30 20.46
C ARG A 181 -29.54 10.97 21.22
N PRO A 182 -30.55 10.46 21.95
CA PRO A 182 -30.44 9.19 22.64
C PRO A 182 -30.49 7.99 21.66
N ARG A 183 -29.60 7.02 21.88
CA ARG A 183 -29.60 5.69 21.26
C ARG A 183 -30.81 4.89 21.75
N ASN A 184 -31.71 4.50 20.85
CA ASN A 184 -32.69 3.46 21.14
C ASN A 184 -31.98 2.08 21.13
N ARG A 185 -31.94 1.44 22.29
CA ARG A 185 -31.60 0.02 22.45
C ARG A 185 -32.82 -0.80 22.04
N SER A 186 -32.72 -1.57 20.96
CA SER A 186 -33.65 -2.65 20.67
C SER A 186 -33.03 -3.97 21.12
N ASN A 187 -33.55 -4.53 22.22
CA ASN A 187 -33.21 -5.87 22.69
C ASN A 187 -33.89 -6.89 21.77
N HIS A 188 -33.11 -7.61 20.97
CA HIS A 188 -33.59 -8.83 20.32
C HIS A 188 -33.30 -10.03 21.23
N TYR A 189 -34.38 -10.64 21.72
CA TYR A 189 -34.39 -11.92 22.42
C TYR A 189 -33.98 -13.06 21.47
N LEU A 190 -33.02 -13.89 21.89
CA LEU A 190 -32.71 -15.19 21.30
C LEU A 190 -33.72 -16.24 21.79
N PRO A 191 -34.30 -17.10 20.93
CA PRO A 191 -35.05 -18.27 21.38
C PRO A 191 -34.10 -19.42 21.75
N THR A 192 -34.30 -20.00 22.93
CA THR A 192 -33.65 -21.21 23.41
C THR A 192 -34.09 -22.44 22.60
N ARG A 193 -33.13 -23.30 22.23
CA ARG A 193 -33.40 -24.63 21.65
C ARG A 193 -33.77 -25.63 22.74
N PRO A 194 -34.70 -26.57 22.51
CA PRO A 194 -34.95 -27.67 23.44
C PRO A 194 -33.94 -28.80 23.20
N THR A 195 -33.37 -29.31 24.27
CA THR A 195 -32.69 -30.62 24.34
C THR A 195 -33.74 -31.74 24.29
N LYS A 196 -33.47 -32.79 23.51
CA LYS A 196 -34.16 -34.08 23.65
C LYS A 196 -33.13 -35.17 23.87
N GLU A 197 -33.43 -35.98 24.87
CA GLU A 197 -32.83 -37.26 25.24
C GLU A 197 -33.00 -38.31 24.13
#